data_AF-A0A6G1PRP7-F1
#
_entry.id   AF-A0A6G1PRP7-F1
#
_cell.length_a   1.000
_cell.length_b   1.000
_cell.length_c   1.000
_cell.angle_alpha   90.00
_cell.angle_beta   90.00
_cell.angle_gamma   90.00
#
_symmetry.space_group_name_H-M   'P 1'
#
loop_
_entity.id
_entity.type
_entity.pdbx_description
1 polymer ?
#
loop_
_entity_poly.entity_id
_entity_poly.type
_entity_poly.pdbx_seq_one_letter_code
_entity_poly.pdbx_strand_id
1 'polypeptide(L)'
;MSVVTVQLGQCGNQVGQELFDVICSDAEEGQKKTYSAGSFERFFHQNAHGDLVARAVLIDMEPKVINQSMTKAAKSGKWRYGEASHFSQSQGSGNNWANGYCVHGPRNRDVVEELVRREVECCDRLAGLMAMMSVAGGTGSGVGTYITQCLRDLHPKSFILNHLTWPYRTGEVIVQNYNSVLTLAHLYQLSDAILVHENDTVHKICSQLLNIKQISFSDVNKVIAHQLGSVLQPAFTADSHGVYSRNPLGELVSALACHPEYKLLSVCTIPQMPSSSIAYSTFSWPGLLKHMRQMLISNSKMEEGKFCSERTRSLTGFGFNRSLANLLILRGKDVYCAETGGFEDPDLYTSWLSSEESFTLWKSPVLFNKYEKSVTLVSNSQALLRPLDNMVRSAWNMFASRAYVHQYTKFGISEEDFLDSFTSLEQVISSYNQLC
;
A
#
# COMPACT_ATOMS: atom_id res chain seq x y z
N MET A 1 16.89 -1.27 -10.93
CA MET A 1 16.96 -0.43 -9.69
C MET A 1 16.19 -1.14 -8.61
N SER A 2 16.70 -1.06 -7.38
CA SER A 2 16.24 -1.84 -6.25
C SER A 2 15.29 -1.06 -5.36
N VAL A 3 14.32 -1.76 -4.77
CA VAL A 3 13.42 -1.23 -3.75
C VAL A 3 13.74 -1.95 -2.46
N VAL A 4 14.01 -1.18 -1.40
CA VAL A 4 14.19 -1.73 -0.06
C VAL A 4 12.89 -1.58 0.71
N THR A 5 12.35 -2.68 1.22
CA THR A 5 11.14 -2.64 2.05
C THR A 5 11.49 -2.56 3.53
N VAL A 6 10.84 -1.67 4.27
CA VAL A 6 10.96 -1.57 5.72
C VAL A 6 9.64 -2.04 6.34
N GLN A 7 9.65 -3.24 6.91
CA GLN A 7 8.47 -3.93 7.41
C GLN A 7 8.33 -3.69 8.92
N LEU A 8 7.23 -3.07 9.32
CA LEU A 8 7.10 -2.45 10.65
C LEU A 8 5.91 -3.00 11.44
N GLY A 9 6.24 -3.54 12.62
CA GLY A 9 5.29 -4.16 13.55
C GLY A 9 4.67 -5.45 13.00
N GLN A 10 3.76 -6.03 13.79
CA GLN A 10 3.15 -7.32 13.48
C GLN A 10 2.52 -7.37 12.08
N CYS A 11 1.68 -6.39 11.75
CA CYS A 11 0.97 -6.37 10.47
C CYS A 11 1.94 -6.17 9.29
N GLY A 12 2.86 -5.20 9.38
CA GLY A 12 3.84 -4.92 8.33
C GLY A 12 4.72 -6.13 7.99
N ASN A 13 5.21 -6.82 9.02
CA ASN A 13 6.04 -8.03 8.86
C ASN A 13 5.28 -9.21 8.25
N GLN A 14 3.98 -9.37 8.56
CA GLN A 14 3.17 -10.45 8.00
C GLN A 14 2.76 -10.18 6.54
N VAL A 15 2.35 -8.95 6.22
CA VAL A 15 2.02 -8.55 4.85
C VAL A 15 3.29 -8.56 3.98
N GLY A 16 4.41 -8.08 4.50
CA GLY A 16 5.69 -8.09 3.81
C GLY A 16 6.12 -9.51 3.44
N GLN A 17 6.02 -10.47 4.36
CA GLN A 17 6.35 -11.86 4.06
C GLN A 17 5.50 -12.45 2.93
N GLU A 18 4.17 -12.24 2.96
CA GLU A 18 3.27 -12.70 1.88
C GLU A 18 3.57 -11.97 0.56
N LEU A 19 3.95 -10.69 0.59
CA LEU A 19 4.33 -9.92 -0.59
C LEU A 19 5.57 -10.52 -1.28
N PHE A 20 6.62 -10.85 -0.54
CA PHE A 20 7.82 -11.46 -1.11
C PHE A 20 7.54 -12.86 -1.68
N ASP A 21 6.65 -13.64 -1.05
CA ASP A 21 6.19 -14.93 -1.60
C ASP A 21 5.48 -14.75 -2.96
N VAL A 22 4.59 -13.75 -3.06
CA VAL A 22 3.90 -13.41 -4.30
C VAL A 22 4.87 -12.93 -5.37
N ILE A 23 5.81 -12.05 -5.02
CA ILE A 23 6.79 -11.50 -5.96
C ILE A 23 7.69 -12.62 -6.51
N CYS A 24 8.21 -13.47 -5.63
CA CYS A 24 9.09 -14.58 -6.02
C CYS A 24 8.35 -15.58 -6.91
N SER A 25 7.14 -15.98 -6.52
CA SER A 25 6.36 -16.96 -7.29
C SER A 25 5.97 -16.42 -8.68
N ASP A 26 5.60 -15.15 -8.77
CA ASP A 26 5.28 -14.50 -10.05
C ASP A 26 6.52 -14.34 -10.95
N ALA A 27 7.69 -14.04 -10.37
CA ALA A 27 8.94 -13.94 -11.12
C ALA A 27 9.41 -15.31 -11.65
N GLU A 28 9.14 -16.41 -10.94
CA GLU A 28 9.42 -17.78 -11.38
C GLU A 28 8.45 -18.25 -12.48
N GLU A 29 7.16 -17.93 -12.34
CA GLU A 29 6.12 -18.26 -13.31
C GLU A 29 6.19 -17.39 -14.57
N GLY A 30 6.78 -16.19 -14.47
CA GLY A 30 6.96 -15.25 -15.55
C GLY A 30 7.79 -15.84 -16.70
N GLN A 31 7.10 -16.33 -17.74
CA GLN A 31 7.66 -17.04 -18.90
C GLN A 31 8.81 -16.30 -19.65
N LYS A 32 9.05 -15.02 -19.35
CA LYS A 32 10.07 -14.18 -19.97
C LYS A 32 11.24 -13.95 -19.01
N LYS A 33 12.44 -14.40 -19.39
CA LYS A 33 13.69 -14.21 -18.62
C LYS A 33 13.92 -12.75 -18.20
N THR A 34 13.65 -11.79 -19.07
CA THR A 34 13.83 -10.35 -18.79
C THR A 34 12.88 -9.84 -17.70
N TYR A 35 11.67 -10.37 -17.63
CA TYR A 35 10.69 -10.01 -16.58
C TYR A 35 11.16 -10.52 -15.22
N SER A 36 11.51 -11.81 -15.18
CA SER A 36 12.02 -12.48 -13.98
C SER A 36 13.27 -11.77 -13.44
N ALA A 37 14.23 -11.47 -14.32
CA ALA A 37 15.44 -10.73 -13.96
C ALA A 37 15.12 -9.33 -13.40
N GLY A 38 14.22 -8.57 -14.04
CA GLY A 38 13.82 -7.24 -13.57
C GLY A 38 13.09 -7.26 -12.22
N SER A 39 12.31 -8.32 -11.95
CA SER A 39 11.64 -8.53 -10.67
C SER A 39 12.63 -8.89 -9.56
N PHE A 40 13.53 -9.85 -9.84
CA PHE A 40 14.54 -10.28 -8.88
C PHE A 40 15.55 -9.17 -8.57
N GLU A 41 16.07 -8.44 -9.56
CA GLU A 41 16.97 -7.29 -9.35
C GLU A 41 16.34 -6.23 -8.43
N ARG A 42 15.02 -6.04 -8.55
CA ARG A 42 14.27 -5.04 -7.80
C ARG A 42 14.16 -5.38 -6.32
N PHE A 43 13.80 -6.61 -5.99
CA PHE A 43 13.42 -6.99 -4.62
C PHE A 43 14.41 -7.94 -3.93
N PHE A 44 15.31 -8.56 -4.68
CA PHE A 44 16.24 -9.56 -4.14
C PHE A 44 17.69 -9.22 -4.51
N HIS A 45 18.61 -9.78 -3.73
CA HIS A 45 20.00 -9.95 -4.10
C HIS A 45 20.38 -11.43 -3.95
N GLN A 46 21.43 -11.86 -4.64
CA GLN A 46 21.93 -13.22 -4.49
C GLN A 46 23.12 -13.23 -3.53
N ASN A 47 23.10 -14.17 -2.58
CA ASN A 47 24.25 -14.40 -1.72
C ASN A 47 25.33 -15.24 -2.46
N ALA A 48 26.48 -15.46 -1.82
CA ALA A 48 27.58 -16.26 -2.39
C ALA A 48 27.19 -17.72 -2.71
N HIS A 49 26.12 -18.23 -2.09
CA HIS A 49 25.60 -19.59 -2.32
C HIS A 49 24.53 -19.64 -3.43
N GLY A 50 24.18 -18.48 -4.02
CA GLY A 50 23.14 -18.36 -5.04
C GLY A 50 21.71 -18.29 -4.51
N ASP A 51 21.51 -18.24 -3.19
CA ASP A 51 20.18 -18.07 -2.60
C ASP A 51 19.66 -16.65 -2.80
N LEU A 52 18.36 -16.53 -3.10
CA LEU A 52 17.67 -15.25 -3.16
C LEU A 52 17.44 -14.71 -1.74
N VAL A 53 18.01 -13.54 -1.46
CA VAL A 53 17.84 -12.80 -0.22
C VAL A 53 17.00 -11.56 -0.46
N ALA A 54 15.91 -11.41 0.29
CA ALA A 54 15.01 -10.26 0.20
C ALA A 54 15.70 -8.97 0.64
N ARG A 55 15.52 -7.90 -0.14
CA ARG A 55 15.92 -6.52 0.22
C ARG A 55 14.90 -5.93 1.19
N ALA A 56 14.94 -6.42 2.43
CA ALA A 56 13.94 -6.09 3.43
C ALA A 56 14.55 -5.96 4.83
N VAL A 57 14.11 -4.95 5.57
CA VAL A 57 14.42 -4.79 7.00
C VAL A 57 13.15 -5.04 7.80
N LEU A 58 13.22 -5.95 8.78
CA LEU A 58 12.09 -6.34 9.63
C LEU A 58 12.25 -5.73 11.00
N ILE A 59 11.27 -4.95 11.44
CA ILE A 59 11.34 -4.23 12.70
C ILE A 59 10.06 -4.48 13.48
N ASP A 60 10.19 -5.04 14.67
CA ASP A 60 9.11 -5.22 15.62
C ASP A 60 9.66 -5.07 17.03
N MET A 61 8.83 -4.70 18.00
CA MET A 61 9.26 -4.64 19.39
C MET A 61 9.15 -6.00 20.09
N GLU A 62 8.67 -7.02 19.39
CA GLU A 62 8.52 -8.40 19.89
C GLU A 62 9.07 -9.41 18.86
N PRO A 63 9.84 -10.43 19.28
CA PRO A 63 10.56 -11.31 18.35
C PRO A 63 9.66 -12.35 17.66
N LYS A 64 8.46 -12.60 18.22
CA LYS A 64 7.60 -13.71 17.82
C LYS A 64 7.25 -13.66 16.33
N VAL A 65 6.82 -12.49 15.85
CA VAL A 65 6.35 -12.33 14.47
C VAL A 65 7.52 -12.40 13.49
N ILE A 66 8.63 -11.76 13.82
CA ILE A 66 9.86 -11.79 12.99
C ILE A 66 10.36 -13.23 12.82
N ASN A 67 10.49 -13.98 13.93
CA ASN A 67 10.95 -15.37 13.88
C ASN A 67 10.01 -16.25 13.05
N GLN A 68 8.70 -16.02 13.14
CA GLN A 68 7.71 -16.74 12.33
C GLN A 68 7.85 -16.40 10.84
N SER A 69 7.95 -15.11 10.48
CA SER A 69 8.13 -14.67 9.09
C SER A 69 9.43 -15.22 8.49
N MET A 70 10.54 -15.14 9.22
CA MET A 70 11.83 -15.70 8.79
C MET A 70 11.79 -17.21 8.58
N THR A 71 11.22 -17.93 9.55
CA THR A 71 11.10 -19.39 9.46
C THR A 71 10.21 -19.79 8.29
N LYS A 72 9.12 -19.07 8.05
CA LYS A 72 8.19 -19.34 6.94
C LYS A 72 8.87 -19.11 5.59
N ALA A 73 9.58 -18.00 5.42
CA ALA A 73 10.37 -17.71 4.23
C ALA A 73 11.41 -18.82 3.96
N ALA A 74 12.24 -19.14 4.95
CA ALA A 74 13.29 -20.16 4.80
C ALA A 74 12.72 -21.55 4.48
N LYS A 75 11.59 -21.93 5.08
CA LYS A 75 10.91 -23.22 4.81
C LYS A 75 10.38 -23.33 3.39
N SER A 76 10.11 -22.22 2.70
CA SER A 76 9.66 -22.25 1.30
C SER A 76 10.75 -22.77 0.36
N GLY A 77 12.03 -22.60 0.73
CA GLY A 77 13.19 -22.94 -0.11
C GLY A 77 13.41 -22.03 -1.32
N LYS A 78 12.54 -21.04 -1.55
CA LYS A 78 12.61 -20.16 -2.73
C LYS A 78 13.43 -18.90 -2.48
N TRP A 79 13.29 -18.32 -1.29
CA TRP A 79 13.97 -17.10 -0.87
C TRP A 79 14.10 -17.06 0.65
N ARG A 80 14.92 -16.15 1.18
CA ARG A 80 15.07 -15.90 2.62
C ARG A 80 15.26 -14.42 2.94
N TYR A 81 15.04 -14.05 4.19
CA TYR A 81 15.50 -12.76 4.70
C TYR A 81 16.98 -12.80 5.03
N GLY A 82 17.64 -11.64 5.04
CA GLY A 82 19.02 -11.53 5.51
C GLY A 82 19.12 -11.84 7.00
N GLU A 83 20.14 -12.60 7.41
CA GLU A 83 20.31 -13.03 8.81
C GLU A 83 20.44 -11.84 9.77
N ALA A 84 21.03 -10.73 9.29
CA ALA A 84 21.23 -9.51 10.05
C ALA A 84 20.23 -8.40 9.67
N SER A 85 19.16 -8.68 8.94
CA SER A 85 18.22 -7.66 8.41
C SER A 85 16.96 -7.52 9.27
N HIS A 86 17.06 -7.75 10.57
CA HIS A 86 15.94 -7.65 11.49
C HIS A 86 16.32 -7.04 12.84
N PHE A 87 15.34 -6.41 13.48
CA PHE A 87 15.45 -5.86 14.82
C PHE A 87 14.26 -6.26 15.67
N SER A 88 14.52 -6.75 16.88
CA SER A 88 13.48 -7.06 17.86
C SER A 88 13.87 -6.66 19.28
N GLN A 89 12.88 -6.31 20.10
CA GLN A 89 13.03 -6.10 21.54
C GLN A 89 12.21 -7.12 22.34
N SER A 90 12.32 -7.06 23.67
CA SER A 90 11.50 -7.87 24.58
C SER A 90 10.20 -7.20 25.02
N GLN A 91 10.05 -5.89 24.79
CA GLN A 91 8.92 -5.10 25.29
C GLN A 91 8.22 -4.33 24.16
N GLY A 92 6.97 -4.72 23.87
CA GLY A 92 6.12 -4.04 22.90
C GLY A 92 5.75 -2.59 23.27
N SER A 93 5.22 -1.84 22.29
CA SER A 93 4.72 -0.47 22.52
C SER A 93 3.37 -0.41 23.24
N GLY A 94 2.74 -1.56 23.54
CA GLY A 94 1.50 -1.62 24.33
C GLY A 94 0.31 -0.89 23.70
N ASN A 95 0.20 -0.92 22.36
CA ASN A 95 -0.84 -0.22 21.60
C ASN A 95 -0.86 1.32 21.77
N ASN A 96 0.24 1.92 22.24
CA ASN A 96 0.36 3.36 22.43
C ASN A 96 1.36 3.94 21.42
N TRP A 97 0.88 4.82 20.54
CA TRP A 97 1.71 5.50 19.53
C TRP A 97 2.80 6.37 20.17
N ALA A 98 2.50 7.12 21.24
CA ALA A 98 3.47 7.99 21.90
C ALA A 98 4.64 7.20 22.50
N ASN A 99 4.38 6.04 23.10
CA ASN A 99 5.44 5.16 23.58
C ASN A 99 6.31 4.62 22.42
N GLY A 100 5.67 4.28 21.29
CA GLY A 100 6.38 3.89 20.08
C GLY A 100 7.26 5.00 19.51
N TYR A 101 6.71 6.20 19.35
CA TYR A 101 7.34 7.33 18.68
C TYR A 101 8.36 8.06 19.56
N CYS A 102 8.03 8.36 20.82
CA CYS A 102 8.88 9.18 21.69
C CYS A 102 9.92 8.39 22.50
N VAL A 103 9.69 7.08 22.71
CA VAL A 103 10.57 6.26 23.55
C VAL A 103 11.29 5.21 22.71
N HIS A 104 10.53 4.28 22.11
CA HIS A 104 11.12 3.15 21.41
C HIS A 104 11.81 3.54 20.10
N GLY A 105 11.27 4.50 19.35
CA GLY A 105 11.90 5.04 18.15
C GLY A 105 13.31 5.61 18.43
N PRO A 106 13.42 6.70 19.20
CA PRO A 106 14.70 7.34 19.50
C PRO A 106 15.73 6.42 20.14
N ARG A 107 15.30 5.54 21.05
CA ARG A 107 16.19 4.60 21.73
C ARG A 107 16.87 3.62 20.78
N ASN A 108 16.22 3.29 19.66
CA ASN A 108 16.67 2.28 18.71
C ASN A 108 17.09 2.87 17.37
N ARG A 109 17.19 4.20 17.27
CA ARG A 109 17.51 4.93 16.05
C ARG A 109 18.75 4.37 15.38
N ASP A 110 19.89 4.38 16.07
CA ASP A 110 21.19 4.01 15.49
C ASP A 110 21.19 2.59 14.91
N VAL A 111 20.51 1.66 15.57
CA VAL A 111 20.41 0.27 15.12
C VAL A 111 19.57 0.18 13.85
N VAL A 112 18.43 0.87 13.80
CA VAL A 112 17.55 0.86 12.62
C VAL A 112 18.20 1.56 11.43
N GLU A 113 18.84 2.70 11.66
CA GLU A 113 19.57 3.42 10.62
C GLU A 113 20.68 2.55 10.02
N GLU A 114 21.44 1.84 10.86
CA GLU A 114 22.49 0.92 10.41
C GLU A 114 21.93 -0.25 9.58
N LEU A 115 20.79 -0.83 9.99
CA LEU A 115 20.14 -1.91 9.25
C LEU A 115 19.70 -1.46 7.85
N VAL A 116 19.03 -0.30 7.78
CA VAL A 116 18.58 0.26 6.51
C VAL A 116 19.77 0.63 5.63
N ARG A 117 20.79 1.28 6.21
CA ARG A 117 22.02 1.67 5.51
C ARG A 117 22.69 0.46 4.85
N ARG A 118 22.84 -0.66 5.57
CA ARG A 118 23.40 -1.90 5.02
C ARG A 118 22.60 -2.43 3.83
N GLU A 119 21.28 -2.49 3.95
CA GLU A 119 20.43 -2.96 2.84
C GLU A 119 20.47 -2.03 1.63
N VAL A 120 20.52 -0.72 1.86
CA VAL A 120 20.64 0.29 0.80
C VAL A 120 22.01 0.20 0.11
N GLU A 121 23.10 0.00 0.85
CA GLU A 121 24.45 -0.16 0.30
C GLU A 121 24.61 -1.45 -0.53
N CYS A 122 23.82 -2.48 -0.24
CA CYS A 122 23.72 -3.69 -1.06
C CYS A 122 23.00 -3.47 -2.41
N CYS A 123 22.46 -2.28 -2.66
CA CYS A 123 21.78 -1.94 -3.92
C CYS A 123 22.72 -1.21 -4.87
N ASP A 124 22.87 -1.69 -6.10
CA ASP A 124 23.63 -0.97 -7.14
C ASP A 124 23.03 0.41 -7.43
N ARG A 125 21.70 0.49 -7.39
CA ARG A 125 20.94 1.75 -7.52
C ARG A 125 19.60 1.64 -6.82
N LEU A 126 19.41 2.44 -5.76
CA LEU A 126 18.16 2.56 -5.04
C LEU A 126 17.12 3.34 -5.88
N ALA A 127 15.94 2.73 -6.09
CA ALA A 127 14.76 3.38 -6.66
C ALA A 127 13.98 4.15 -5.59
N GLY A 128 13.83 3.55 -4.41
CA GLY A 128 13.12 4.12 -3.29
C GLY A 128 12.94 3.13 -2.15
N LEU A 129 12.31 3.63 -1.10
CA LEU A 129 12.01 2.92 0.14
C LEU A 129 10.51 2.68 0.22
N MET A 130 10.11 1.47 0.60
CA MET A 130 8.71 1.15 0.83
C MET A 130 8.51 0.74 2.29
N ALA A 131 7.93 1.63 3.09
CA ALA A 131 7.61 1.34 4.48
C ALA A 131 6.21 0.68 4.57
N MET A 132 6.09 -0.43 5.29
CA MET A 132 4.86 -1.20 5.41
C MET A 132 4.44 -1.31 6.87
N MET A 133 3.29 -0.74 7.23
CA MET A 133 2.84 -0.69 8.62
C MET A 133 1.31 -0.67 8.75
N SER A 134 0.81 -0.91 9.97
CA SER A 134 -0.58 -0.62 10.33
C SER A 134 -0.68 0.70 11.11
N VAL A 135 -1.78 1.43 10.92
CA VAL A 135 -1.98 2.74 11.58
C VAL A 135 -2.54 2.63 13.00
N ALA A 136 -3.07 1.47 13.38
CA ALA A 136 -3.74 1.28 14.67
C ALA A 136 -2.88 0.74 15.81
N GLY A 137 -1.79 0.01 15.51
CA GLY A 137 -0.98 -0.67 16.52
C GLY A 137 0.18 0.20 17.02
N GLY A 138 0.57 0.13 18.30
CA GLY A 138 1.57 1.05 18.86
C GLY A 138 2.98 0.95 18.23
N THR A 139 3.41 -0.26 17.84
CA THR A 139 4.70 -0.46 17.17
C THR A 139 4.65 -0.01 15.72
N GLY A 140 3.73 -0.58 14.92
CA GLY A 140 3.61 -0.26 13.50
C GLY A 140 3.36 1.22 13.25
N SER A 141 2.51 1.84 14.06
CA SER A 141 2.13 3.24 13.93
C SER A 141 3.21 4.18 14.51
N GLY A 142 3.52 4.07 15.81
CA GLY A 142 4.46 4.97 16.50
C GLY A 142 5.91 4.81 16.08
N VAL A 143 6.45 3.60 16.23
CA VAL A 143 7.84 3.32 15.82
C VAL A 143 7.97 3.45 14.29
N GLY A 144 6.97 3.02 13.53
CA GLY A 144 6.97 3.18 12.07
C GLY A 144 6.99 4.64 11.61
N THR A 145 6.25 5.53 12.27
CA THR A 145 6.29 6.97 11.97
C THR A 145 7.68 7.54 12.22
N TYR A 146 8.29 7.23 13.37
CA TYR A 146 9.63 7.69 13.72
C TYR A 146 10.69 7.18 12.72
N ILE A 147 10.58 5.91 12.33
CA ILE A 147 11.50 5.32 11.35
C ILE A 147 11.33 6.00 10.00
N THR A 148 10.10 6.24 9.53
CA THR A 148 9.87 6.98 8.29
C THR A 148 10.49 8.39 8.34
N GLN A 149 10.48 9.06 9.49
CA GLN A 149 11.21 10.32 9.67
C GLN A 149 12.72 10.14 9.48
N CYS A 150 13.31 9.13 10.14
CA CYS A 150 14.73 8.82 9.97
C CYS A 150 15.09 8.48 8.51
N LEU A 151 14.22 7.74 7.81
CA LEU A 151 14.39 7.43 6.39
C LEU A 151 14.41 8.70 5.52
N ARG A 152 13.52 9.66 5.81
CA ARG A 152 13.48 10.95 5.10
C ARG A 152 14.73 11.79 5.39
N ASP A 153 15.21 11.79 6.63
CA ASP A 153 16.41 12.53 7.04
C ASP A 153 17.69 11.95 6.40
N LEU A 154 17.82 10.61 6.37
CA LEU A 154 18.98 9.91 5.80
C LEU A 154 18.97 9.90 4.27
N HIS A 155 17.79 9.77 3.66
CA HIS A 155 17.63 9.61 2.22
C HIS A 155 16.65 10.64 1.64
N PRO A 156 16.96 11.95 1.73
CA PRO A 156 16.00 13.02 1.38
C PRO A 156 15.59 13.02 -0.09
N LYS A 157 16.45 12.51 -0.98
CA LYS A 157 16.21 12.44 -2.43
C LYS A 157 15.54 11.14 -2.89
N SER A 158 15.41 10.15 -2.00
CA SER A 158 14.79 8.87 -2.34
C SER A 158 13.27 8.97 -2.22
N PHE A 159 12.57 8.27 -3.11
CA PHE A 159 11.12 8.14 -3.00
C PHE A 159 10.76 7.27 -1.80
N ILE A 160 9.81 7.72 -0.98
CA ILE A 160 9.27 6.99 0.17
C ILE A 160 7.78 6.74 -0.06
N LEU A 161 7.44 5.48 -0.32
CA LEU A 161 6.06 5.01 -0.41
C LEU A 161 5.68 4.33 0.92
N ASN A 162 4.68 4.86 1.61
CA ASN A 162 4.13 4.22 2.80
C ASN A 162 2.92 3.37 2.42
N HIS A 163 3.01 2.06 2.63
CA HIS A 163 1.86 1.17 2.59
C HIS A 163 1.24 1.07 3.99
N LEU A 164 -0.04 1.45 4.08
CA LEU A 164 -0.80 1.48 5.32
C LEU A 164 -1.95 0.49 5.30
N THR A 165 -1.96 -0.39 6.28
CA THR A 165 -3.15 -1.19 6.60
C THR A 165 -4.04 -0.41 7.57
N TRP A 166 -5.22 -0.03 7.08
CA TRP A 166 -6.24 0.69 7.82
C TRP A 166 -7.01 -0.26 8.75
N PRO A 167 -7.30 0.14 10.00
CA PRO A 167 -7.99 -0.72 10.97
C PRO A 167 -9.42 -1.04 10.57
N TYR A 168 -9.97 -2.07 11.20
CA TYR A 168 -11.41 -2.32 11.14
C TYR A 168 -12.19 -1.21 11.82
N ARG A 169 -13.31 -0.82 11.22
CA ARG A 169 -14.23 0.17 11.77
C ARG A 169 -14.89 -0.29 13.07
N THR A 170 -15.04 -1.60 13.28
CA THR A 170 -15.55 -2.18 14.53
C THR A 170 -14.63 -1.97 15.72
N GLY A 171 -13.36 -1.65 15.48
CA GLY A 171 -12.35 -1.45 16.51
C GLY A 171 -11.61 -2.74 16.86
N GLU A 172 -10.28 -2.72 16.74
CA GLU A 172 -9.37 -3.77 17.25
C GLU A 172 -8.73 -3.35 18.57
N VAL A 173 -8.50 -2.03 18.72
CA VAL A 173 -7.86 -1.41 19.87
C VAL A 173 -8.64 -0.16 20.24
N ILE A 174 -8.86 0.06 21.54
CA ILE A 174 -9.66 1.19 22.06
C ILE A 174 -9.09 2.54 21.60
N VAL A 175 -7.76 2.68 21.57
CA VAL A 175 -7.06 3.92 21.20
C VAL A 175 -6.65 4.00 19.73
N GLN A 176 -7.17 3.12 18.86
CA GLN A 176 -6.74 3.05 17.46
C GLN A 176 -6.91 4.36 16.69
N ASN A 177 -7.95 5.13 17.00
CA ASN A 177 -8.24 6.38 16.28
C ASN A 177 -7.18 7.44 16.59
N TYR A 178 -6.70 7.53 17.83
CA TYR A 178 -5.58 8.42 18.17
C TYR A 178 -4.28 7.99 17.49
N ASN A 179 -3.94 6.69 17.58
CA ASN A 179 -2.75 6.16 16.90
C ASN A 179 -2.79 6.48 15.40
N SER A 180 -3.96 6.33 14.78
CA SER A 180 -4.13 6.54 13.34
C SER A 180 -4.07 8.02 12.95
N VAL A 181 -4.67 8.92 13.74
CA VAL A 181 -4.58 10.38 13.54
C VAL A 181 -3.13 10.85 13.63
N LEU A 182 -2.42 10.51 14.71
CA LEU A 182 -1.04 10.92 14.92
C LEU A 182 -0.13 10.38 13.80
N THR A 183 -0.31 9.11 13.43
CA THR A 183 0.45 8.47 12.34
C THR A 183 0.24 9.17 11.01
N LEU A 184 -1.02 9.38 10.59
CA LEU A 184 -1.28 9.97 9.28
C LEU A 184 -0.81 11.42 9.20
N ALA A 185 -1.00 12.22 10.26
CA ALA A 185 -0.55 13.62 10.27
C ALA A 185 0.95 13.74 10.00
N HIS A 186 1.76 12.92 10.68
CA HIS A 186 3.22 12.89 10.50
C HIS A 186 3.60 12.28 9.14
N LEU A 187 3.02 11.13 8.77
CA LEU A 187 3.33 10.48 7.50
C LEU A 187 2.99 11.35 6.28
N TYR A 188 2.00 12.24 6.38
CA TYR A 188 1.67 13.17 5.30
C TYR A 188 2.81 14.13 4.97
N GLN A 189 3.56 14.54 5.99
CA GLN A 189 4.71 15.44 5.83
C GLN A 189 5.94 14.68 5.34
N LEU A 190 6.10 13.42 5.74
CA LEU A 190 7.32 12.63 5.51
C LEU A 190 7.30 11.80 4.21
N SER A 191 6.13 11.34 3.77
CA SER A 191 5.97 10.42 2.64
C SER A 191 5.79 11.17 1.31
N ASP A 192 6.22 10.56 0.21
CA ASP A 192 5.88 11.07 -1.13
C ASP A 192 4.49 10.58 -1.58
N ALA A 193 4.13 9.35 -1.21
CA ALA A 193 2.80 8.80 -1.39
C ALA A 193 2.44 7.81 -0.28
N ILE A 194 1.13 7.64 -0.05
CA ILE A 194 0.57 6.76 0.97
C ILE A 194 -0.45 5.84 0.32
N LEU A 195 -0.13 4.55 0.19
CA LEU A 195 -1.02 3.54 -0.38
C LEU A 195 -1.80 2.82 0.73
N VAL A 196 -3.12 2.93 0.71
CA VAL A 196 -3.98 2.47 1.80
C VAL A 196 -4.80 1.24 1.41
N HIS A 197 -4.71 0.20 2.25
CA HIS A 197 -5.62 -0.96 2.22
C HIS A 197 -6.52 -0.96 3.44
N GLU A 198 -7.84 -1.03 3.24
CA GLU A 198 -8.80 -1.13 4.33
C GLU A 198 -9.10 -2.58 4.71
N ASN A 199 -8.87 -2.95 5.97
CA ASN A 199 -9.17 -4.27 6.48
C ASN A 199 -10.63 -4.69 6.25
N ASP A 200 -11.59 -3.80 6.48
CA ASP A 200 -13.02 -4.06 6.20
C ASP A 200 -13.28 -4.44 4.74
N THR A 201 -12.61 -3.75 3.80
CA THR A 201 -12.78 -3.97 2.36
C THR A 201 -12.11 -5.29 1.94
N VAL A 202 -10.89 -5.53 2.38
CA VAL A 202 -10.16 -6.78 2.07
C VAL A 202 -10.85 -7.99 2.69
N HIS A 203 -11.39 -7.85 3.90
CA HIS A 203 -12.18 -8.90 4.55
C HIS A 203 -13.46 -9.21 3.76
N LYS A 204 -14.16 -8.19 3.24
CA LYS A 204 -15.32 -8.40 2.35
C LYS A 204 -14.95 -9.12 1.06
N ILE A 205 -13.82 -8.78 0.45
CA ILE A 205 -13.27 -9.51 -0.71
C ILE A 205 -13.09 -10.99 -0.37
N CYS A 206 -12.45 -11.31 0.76
CA CYS A 206 -12.24 -12.69 1.20
C CYS A 206 -13.56 -13.45 1.38
N SER A 207 -14.55 -12.79 1.99
CA SER A 207 -15.85 -13.38 2.28
C SER A 207 -16.69 -13.59 1.02
N GLN A 208 -16.83 -12.55 0.19
CA GLN A 208 -17.82 -12.50 -0.88
C GLN A 208 -17.26 -12.95 -2.23
N LEU A 209 -16.04 -12.55 -2.56
CA LEU A 209 -15.43 -12.86 -3.86
C LEU A 209 -14.63 -14.16 -3.81
N LEU A 210 -13.85 -14.40 -2.74
CA LEU A 210 -13.08 -15.62 -2.58
C LEU A 210 -13.85 -16.75 -1.88
N ASN A 211 -15.07 -16.48 -1.39
CA ASN A 211 -15.96 -17.44 -0.74
C ASN A 211 -15.28 -18.21 0.43
N ILE A 212 -14.45 -17.51 1.20
CA ILE A 212 -13.75 -18.08 2.36
C ILE A 212 -14.70 -18.01 3.57
N LYS A 213 -15.06 -19.17 4.12
CA LYS A 213 -16.00 -19.27 5.25
C LYS A 213 -15.42 -18.79 6.58
N GLN A 214 -14.16 -19.12 6.85
CA GLN A 214 -13.45 -18.77 8.08
C GLN A 214 -12.22 -17.94 7.69
N ILE A 215 -12.36 -16.63 7.77
CA ILE A 215 -11.36 -15.68 7.29
C ILE A 215 -10.30 -15.48 8.36
N SER A 216 -9.05 -15.78 8.01
CA SER A 216 -7.89 -15.52 8.87
C SER A 216 -7.14 -14.27 8.39
N PHE A 217 -6.28 -13.72 9.25
CA PHE A 217 -5.35 -12.66 8.85
C PHE A 217 -4.40 -13.09 7.73
N SER A 218 -4.06 -14.37 7.61
CA SER A 218 -3.25 -14.85 6.48
C SER A 218 -4.00 -14.69 5.15
N ASP A 219 -5.32 -14.91 5.13
CA ASP A 219 -6.13 -14.73 3.91
C ASP A 219 -6.20 -13.25 3.51
N VAL A 220 -6.42 -12.37 4.49
CA VAL A 220 -6.41 -10.91 4.29
C VAL A 220 -5.05 -10.45 3.76
N ASN A 221 -3.96 -10.89 4.40
CA ASN A 221 -2.60 -10.51 4.02
C ASN A 221 -2.24 -10.99 2.61
N LYS A 222 -2.70 -12.17 2.19
CA LYS A 222 -2.51 -12.66 0.81
C LYS A 222 -3.19 -11.76 -0.21
N VAL A 223 -4.42 -11.30 0.04
CA VAL A 223 -5.11 -10.39 -0.88
C VAL A 223 -4.36 -9.05 -0.99
N ILE A 224 -3.91 -8.49 0.14
CA ILE A 224 -3.09 -7.26 0.13
C ILE A 224 -1.78 -7.50 -0.64
N ALA A 225 -1.10 -8.61 -0.39
CA ALA A 225 0.13 -8.99 -1.09
C ALA A 225 -0.06 -9.12 -2.61
N HIS A 226 -1.18 -9.71 -3.06
CA HIS A 226 -1.49 -9.80 -4.49
C HIS A 226 -1.77 -8.42 -5.11
N GLN A 227 -2.50 -7.54 -4.43
CA GLN A 227 -2.76 -6.18 -4.91
C GLN A 227 -1.45 -5.37 -5.00
N LEU A 228 -0.61 -5.43 -3.97
CA LEU A 228 0.71 -4.81 -3.95
C LEU A 228 1.63 -5.38 -5.04
N GLY A 229 1.69 -6.70 -5.18
CA GLY A 229 2.48 -7.36 -6.21
C GLY A 229 2.08 -6.92 -7.62
N SER A 230 0.78 -6.76 -7.88
CA SER A 230 0.29 -6.29 -9.18
C SER A 230 0.77 -4.86 -9.51
N VAL A 231 0.90 -4.00 -8.50
CA VAL A 231 1.44 -2.65 -8.65
C VAL A 231 2.96 -2.66 -8.83
N LEU A 232 3.66 -3.50 -8.07
CA LEU A 232 5.12 -3.45 -7.91
C LEU A 232 5.92 -4.27 -8.93
N GLN A 233 5.31 -5.28 -9.56
CA GLN A 233 5.98 -6.11 -10.56
C GLN A 233 6.33 -5.32 -11.84
N PRO A 234 7.34 -5.73 -12.64
CA PRO A 234 7.73 -5.03 -13.86
C PRO A 234 6.57 -4.79 -14.82
N ALA A 235 6.50 -3.57 -15.37
CA ALA A 235 5.54 -3.16 -16.38
C ALA A 235 6.22 -2.21 -17.38
N PHE A 236 5.68 -2.15 -18.58
CA PHE A 236 6.01 -1.15 -19.59
C PHE A 236 5.18 0.10 -19.32
N THR A 237 5.87 1.22 -19.21
CA THR A 237 5.31 2.57 -19.05
C THR A 237 5.50 3.36 -20.35
N ALA A 238 4.84 4.50 -20.51
CA ALA A 238 4.92 5.29 -21.73
C ALA A 238 6.37 5.63 -22.11
N ASP A 239 7.20 5.96 -21.11
CA ASP A 239 8.60 6.36 -21.27
C ASP A 239 9.56 5.17 -21.47
N SER A 240 9.07 3.95 -21.32
CA SER A 240 9.95 2.79 -21.14
C SER A 240 10.52 2.22 -22.45
N HIS A 241 10.18 2.77 -23.62
CA HIS A 241 10.73 2.43 -24.95
C HIS A 241 10.98 0.92 -25.20
N GLY A 242 10.08 0.04 -24.72
CA GLY A 242 10.18 -1.41 -24.92
C GLY A 242 11.03 -2.17 -23.89
N VAL A 243 11.51 -1.51 -22.84
CA VAL A 243 12.18 -2.10 -21.68
C VAL A 243 11.25 -2.00 -20.47
N TYR A 244 11.31 -2.93 -19.52
CA TYR A 244 10.55 -2.77 -18.29
C TYR A 244 11.00 -1.53 -17.51
N SER A 245 10.04 -0.80 -16.94
CA SER A 245 10.32 0.37 -16.09
C SER A 245 11.34 0.02 -15.01
N ARG A 246 12.32 0.91 -14.83
CA ARG A 246 13.40 0.72 -13.88
C ARG A 246 13.10 1.36 -12.53
N ASN A 247 12.22 2.38 -12.47
CA ASN A 247 11.90 3.11 -11.24
C ASN A 247 10.38 3.13 -10.98
N PRO A 248 9.79 2.00 -10.55
CA PRO A 248 8.33 1.90 -10.39
C PRO A 248 7.79 2.85 -9.31
N LEU A 249 8.56 3.11 -8.24
CA LEU A 249 8.09 3.99 -7.16
C LEU A 249 8.09 5.45 -7.59
N GLY A 250 9.16 5.92 -8.24
CA GLY A 250 9.20 7.28 -8.76
C GLY A 250 8.17 7.54 -9.84
N GLU A 251 7.99 6.59 -10.77
CA GLU A 251 6.97 6.69 -11.82
C GLU A 251 5.54 6.64 -11.23
N LEU A 252 5.29 5.82 -10.20
CA LEU A 252 4.00 5.79 -9.50
C LEU A 252 3.70 7.09 -8.75
N VAL A 253 4.68 7.62 -8.02
CA VAL A 253 4.53 8.89 -7.29
C VAL A 253 4.32 10.04 -8.27
N SER A 254 5.11 10.10 -9.35
CA SER A 254 4.99 11.15 -10.36
C SER A 254 3.64 11.10 -11.09
N ALA A 255 3.08 9.91 -11.30
CA ALA A 255 1.80 9.75 -11.98
C ALA A 255 0.58 10.06 -11.08
N LEU A 256 0.70 9.88 -9.76
CA LEU A 256 -0.46 9.91 -8.87
C LEU A 256 -0.44 11.01 -7.81
N ALA A 257 0.74 11.42 -7.35
CA ALA A 257 0.92 12.38 -6.28
C ALA A 257 1.53 13.69 -6.82
N CYS A 258 0.89 14.26 -7.85
CA CYS A 258 1.37 15.43 -8.57
C CYS A 258 1.46 16.71 -7.72
N HIS A 259 0.80 16.73 -6.57
CA HIS A 259 0.81 17.85 -5.64
C HIS A 259 0.98 17.36 -4.18
N PRO A 260 1.82 18.01 -3.36
CA PRO A 260 2.12 17.55 -2.00
C PRO A 260 0.91 17.43 -1.07
N GLU A 261 -0.17 18.17 -1.33
CA GLU A 261 -1.40 18.05 -0.54
C GLU A 261 -2.24 16.81 -0.88
N TYR A 262 -1.94 16.06 -1.94
CA TYR A 262 -2.74 14.92 -2.39
C TYR A 262 -1.88 13.67 -2.50
N LYS A 263 -1.70 12.95 -1.39
CA LYS A 263 -0.79 11.79 -1.30
C LYS A 263 -1.50 10.46 -1.04
N LEU A 264 -2.81 10.46 -0.82
CA LEU A 264 -3.58 9.27 -0.48
C LEU A 264 -3.95 8.48 -1.74
N LEU A 265 -3.45 7.25 -1.81
CA LEU A 265 -3.66 6.34 -2.92
C LEU A 265 -4.51 5.16 -2.47
N SER A 266 -5.50 4.81 -3.28
CA SER A 266 -6.30 3.60 -3.14
C SER A 266 -5.97 2.63 -4.27
N VAL A 267 -6.08 1.33 -4.01
CA VAL A 267 -5.89 0.29 -5.03
C VAL A 267 -7.11 -0.59 -5.15
N CYS A 268 -7.42 -0.98 -6.39
CA CYS A 268 -8.39 -1.98 -6.72
C CYS A 268 -7.82 -2.93 -7.79
N THR A 269 -8.17 -4.21 -7.72
CA THR A 269 -7.70 -5.21 -8.70
C THR A 269 -8.83 -6.15 -9.06
N ILE A 270 -8.97 -6.46 -10.34
CA ILE A 270 -9.88 -7.47 -10.87
C ILE A 270 -9.12 -8.37 -11.86
N PRO A 271 -9.54 -9.62 -12.06
CA PRO A 271 -10.56 -10.34 -11.29
C PRO A 271 -10.06 -10.72 -9.88
N GLN A 272 -11.00 -10.99 -8.97
CA GLN A 272 -10.72 -11.61 -7.67
C GLN A 272 -11.70 -12.75 -7.47
N MET A 273 -11.20 -13.99 -7.52
CA MET A 273 -12.05 -15.18 -7.45
C MET A 273 -11.26 -16.41 -6.97
N PRO A 274 -11.94 -17.46 -6.47
CA PRO A 274 -11.28 -18.66 -6.00
C PRO A 274 -10.52 -19.38 -7.11
N SER A 275 -9.40 -20.03 -6.78
CA SER A 275 -8.59 -20.74 -7.78
C SER A 275 -9.35 -21.82 -8.54
N SER A 276 -10.36 -22.46 -7.91
CA SER A 276 -11.23 -23.44 -8.55
C SER A 276 -12.11 -22.84 -9.65
N SER A 277 -12.45 -21.55 -9.56
CA SER A 277 -13.30 -20.86 -10.54
C SER A 277 -12.53 -20.34 -11.75
N ILE A 278 -11.20 -20.18 -11.64
CA ILE A 278 -10.36 -19.61 -12.70
C ILE A 278 -10.45 -20.45 -13.98
N ALA A 279 -10.38 -21.78 -13.87
CA ALA A 279 -10.40 -22.69 -15.02
C ALA A 279 -11.72 -22.64 -15.83
N TYR A 280 -12.80 -22.15 -15.23
CA TYR A 280 -14.13 -22.06 -15.86
C TYR A 280 -14.49 -20.63 -16.27
N SER A 281 -13.58 -19.67 -16.07
CA SER A 281 -13.83 -18.25 -16.32
C SER A 281 -13.16 -17.82 -17.63
N THR A 282 -13.84 -16.94 -18.36
CA THR A 282 -13.29 -16.34 -19.58
C THR A 282 -13.08 -14.85 -19.35
N PHE A 283 -11.88 -14.36 -19.67
CA PHE A 283 -11.50 -12.98 -19.42
C PHE A 283 -11.41 -12.21 -20.73
N SER A 284 -12.25 -11.18 -20.88
CA SER A 284 -12.22 -10.26 -22.01
C SER A 284 -11.82 -8.86 -21.54
N TRP A 285 -10.96 -8.18 -22.31
CA TRP A 285 -10.54 -6.81 -21.98
C TRP A 285 -11.72 -5.83 -21.92
N PRO A 286 -12.67 -5.83 -22.89
CA PRO A 286 -13.83 -4.95 -22.81
C PRO A 286 -14.67 -5.18 -21.55
N GLY A 287 -14.84 -6.45 -21.14
CA GLY A 287 -15.55 -6.80 -19.92
C GLY A 287 -14.85 -6.28 -18.68
N LEU A 288 -13.57 -6.63 -18.48
CA LEU A 288 -12.80 -6.20 -17.31
C LEU A 288 -12.71 -4.67 -17.22
N LEU A 289 -12.40 -3.99 -18.33
CA LEU A 289 -12.26 -2.53 -18.35
C LEU A 289 -13.59 -1.82 -18.08
N LYS A 290 -14.72 -2.37 -18.58
CA LYS A 290 -16.05 -1.85 -18.27
C LYS A 290 -16.34 -1.94 -16.76
N HIS A 291 -16.08 -3.10 -16.14
CA HIS A 291 -16.30 -3.27 -14.70
C HIS A 291 -15.38 -2.37 -13.87
N MET A 292 -14.08 -2.30 -14.22
CA MET A 292 -13.13 -1.41 -13.54
C MET A 292 -13.55 0.07 -13.63
N ARG A 293 -14.03 0.53 -14.79
CA ARG A 293 -14.54 1.89 -14.95
C ARG A 293 -15.78 2.14 -14.10
N GLN A 294 -16.72 1.19 -14.04
CA GLN A 294 -17.90 1.29 -13.18
C GLN A 294 -17.51 1.36 -11.70
N MET A 295 -16.51 0.57 -11.29
CA MET A 295 -15.98 0.59 -9.93
C MET A 295 -15.33 1.93 -9.57
N LEU A 296 -14.54 2.51 -10.49
CA LEU A 296 -13.96 3.85 -10.32
C LEU A 296 -15.04 4.92 -10.11
N ILE A 297 -16.04 4.95 -10.99
CA ILE A 297 -17.14 5.93 -10.95
C ILE A 297 -17.97 5.80 -9.67
N SER A 298 -18.26 4.57 -9.26
CA SER A 298 -19.09 4.28 -8.07
C SER A 298 -18.32 4.31 -6.75
N ASN A 299 -16.99 4.47 -6.79
CA ASN A 299 -16.10 4.25 -5.66
C ASN A 299 -16.32 2.88 -4.99
N SER A 300 -16.68 1.87 -5.79
CA SER A 300 -16.75 0.49 -5.30
C SER A 300 -15.36 -0.13 -5.32
N LYS A 301 -14.95 -0.70 -4.20
CA LYS A 301 -13.64 -1.38 -4.08
C LYS A 301 -13.69 -2.86 -4.48
N MET A 302 -14.88 -3.38 -4.80
CA MET A 302 -15.10 -4.77 -5.21
C MET A 302 -16.20 -4.86 -6.29
N GLU A 303 -16.16 -5.91 -7.11
CA GLU A 303 -17.25 -6.20 -8.05
C GLU A 303 -18.50 -6.61 -7.27
N GLU A 304 -19.49 -5.71 -7.18
CA GLU A 304 -20.79 -6.06 -6.63
C GLU A 304 -21.60 -6.76 -7.72
N GLY A 305 -22.06 -8.00 -7.47
CA GLY A 305 -22.85 -8.80 -8.41
C GLY A 305 -24.24 -8.26 -8.76
N LYS A 306 -24.51 -6.97 -8.50
CA LYS A 306 -25.69 -6.27 -8.98
C LYS A 306 -25.26 -5.34 -10.09
N PHE A 307 -25.65 -5.69 -11.32
CA PHE A 307 -25.75 -4.74 -12.43
C PHE A 307 -26.54 -3.52 -11.93
N CYS A 308 -25.86 -2.44 -11.55
CA CYS A 308 -26.52 -1.15 -11.45
C CYS A 308 -26.92 -0.82 -12.88
N SER A 309 -28.22 -1.00 -13.17
CA SER A 309 -28.82 -0.74 -14.47
C SER A 309 -28.30 0.59 -15.01
N GLU A 310 -27.78 0.56 -16.24
CA GLU A 310 -27.43 1.73 -17.04
C GLU A 310 -28.68 2.59 -17.24
N ARG A 311 -29.04 3.36 -16.22
CA ARG A 311 -29.83 4.58 -16.37
C ARG A 311 -28.95 5.68 -15.88
N THR A 312 -28.23 6.29 -16.83
CA THR A 312 -27.93 7.73 -16.83
C THR A 312 -27.91 8.35 -15.44
N ARG A 313 -26.93 7.99 -14.62
CA ARG A 313 -26.39 9.00 -13.72
C ARG A 313 -25.66 9.94 -14.66
N SER A 314 -26.25 11.11 -14.92
CA SER A 314 -25.50 12.16 -15.59
C SER A 314 -24.20 12.34 -14.79
N LEU A 315 -23.10 12.63 -15.48
CA LEU A 315 -21.78 12.94 -14.88
C LEU A 315 -21.82 14.21 -14.00
N THR A 316 -23.02 14.72 -13.70
CA THR A 316 -23.32 15.96 -12.97
C THR A 316 -24.10 15.73 -11.66
N GLY A 317 -24.32 14.47 -11.24
CA GLY A 317 -25.05 14.15 -10.01
C GLY A 317 -24.17 14.14 -8.75
N PHE A 318 -24.68 14.69 -7.64
CA PHE A 318 -24.10 14.54 -6.29
C PHE A 318 -23.80 13.05 -5.98
N GLY A 319 -22.53 12.72 -5.73
CA GLY A 319 -22.08 11.36 -5.39
C GLY A 319 -21.14 10.69 -6.39
N PHE A 320 -20.56 11.44 -7.33
CA PHE A 320 -19.50 10.97 -8.22
C PHE A 320 -18.14 11.01 -7.51
N ASN A 321 -17.33 9.96 -7.69
CA ASN A 321 -15.96 9.94 -7.17
C ASN A 321 -15.02 10.64 -8.15
N ARG A 322 -14.71 11.90 -7.87
CA ARG A 322 -13.74 12.63 -8.69
C ARG A 322 -12.33 12.21 -8.30
N SER A 323 -11.54 11.88 -9.31
CA SER A 323 -10.14 11.51 -9.16
C SER A 323 -9.25 12.70 -9.48
N LEU A 324 -8.14 12.83 -8.78
CA LEU A 324 -7.06 13.72 -9.21
C LEU A 324 -6.31 13.06 -10.36
N ALA A 325 -5.81 11.84 -10.14
CA ALA A 325 -5.06 11.07 -11.11
C ALA A 325 -5.28 9.57 -10.92
N ASN A 326 -5.22 8.83 -12.02
CA ASN A 326 -5.43 7.39 -12.06
C ASN A 326 -4.31 6.69 -12.83
N LEU A 327 -3.84 5.58 -12.27
CA LEU A 327 -2.87 4.69 -12.88
C LEU A 327 -3.51 3.33 -13.13
N LEU A 328 -3.67 2.97 -14.40
CA LEU A 328 -4.22 1.69 -14.82
C LEU A 328 -3.09 0.74 -15.23
N ILE A 329 -3.02 -0.41 -14.59
CA ILE A 329 -2.02 -1.44 -14.82
C ILE A 329 -2.71 -2.67 -15.41
N LEU A 330 -2.37 -3.00 -16.65
CA LEU A 330 -2.91 -4.15 -17.38
C LEU A 330 -1.87 -5.26 -17.44
N ARG A 331 -2.21 -6.47 -17.03
CA ARG A 331 -1.33 -7.64 -17.10
C ARG A 331 -1.99 -8.81 -17.82
N GLY A 332 -1.26 -9.52 -18.67
CA GLY A 332 -1.70 -10.75 -19.31
C GLY A 332 -1.75 -10.72 -20.84
N LYS A 333 -2.49 -11.68 -21.42
CA LYS A 333 -2.51 -11.89 -22.88
C LYS A 333 -3.20 -10.74 -23.61
N ASP A 334 -2.71 -10.45 -24.83
CA ASP A 334 -3.28 -9.46 -25.75
C ASP A 334 -3.43 -8.06 -25.13
N VAL A 335 -2.54 -7.70 -24.19
CA VAL A 335 -2.60 -6.43 -23.44
C VAL A 335 -2.59 -5.18 -24.34
N TYR A 336 -2.00 -5.29 -25.54
CA TYR A 336 -1.95 -4.19 -26.50
C TYR A 336 -3.28 -3.97 -27.22
N CYS A 337 -4.19 -4.95 -27.21
CA CYS A 337 -5.54 -4.85 -27.78
C CYS A 337 -6.57 -4.24 -26.80
N ALA A 338 -6.14 -3.90 -25.58
CA ALA A 338 -7.01 -3.34 -24.55
C ALA A 338 -7.32 -1.86 -24.86
N GLU A 339 -8.59 -1.53 -25.05
CA GLU A 339 -9.08 -0.17 -25.30
C GLU A 339 -9.34 0.58 -24.00
N THR A 340 -8.51 1.59 -23.69
CA THR A 340 -8.54 2.33 -22.42
C THR A 340 -9.18 3.72 -22.50
N GLY A 341 -9.65 4.15 -23.67
CA GLY A 341 -10.15 5.52 -23.87
C GLY A 341 -11.31 5.93 -22.94
N GLY A 342 -12.06 4.96 -22.39
CA GLY A 342 -13.09 5.26 -21.37
C GLY A 342 -12.54 5.81 -20.05
N PHE A 343 -11.25 5.65 -19.77
CA PHE A 343 -10.57 6.21 -18.59
C PHE A 343 -9.94 7.58 -18.84
N GLU A 344 -9.93 8.06 -20.08
CA GLU A 344 -9.43 9.39 -20.46
C GLU A 344 -10.53 10.46 -20.41
N ASP A 345 -11.75 10.07 -20.04
CA ASP A 345 -12.91 10.94 -19.90
C ASP A 345 -12.62 12.08 -18.88
N PRO A 346 -12.58 13.36 -19.32
CA PRO A 346 -12.24 14.48 -18.45
C PRO A 346 -13.16 14.63 -17.23
N ASP A 347 -14.41 14.16 -17.33
CA ASP A 347 -15.38 14.26 -16.24
C ASP A 347 -15.00 13.38 -15.04
N LEU A 348 -14.14 12.36 -15.23
CA LEU A 348 -13.56 11.55 -14.15
C LEU A 348 -12.57 12.33 -13.28
N TYR A 349 -12.03 13.42 -13.81
CA TYR A 349 -10.89 14.12 -13.24
C TYR A 349 -11.21 15.54 -12.79
N THR A 350 -10.27 16.13 -12.06
CA THR A 350 -10.29 17.54 -11.71
C THR A 350 -9.96 18.41 -12.92
N SER A 351 -10.62 19.56 -13.05
CA SER A 351 -10.48 20.45 -14.21
C SER A 351 -9.12 21.15 -14.34
N TRP A 352 -8.34 21.22 -13.26
CA TRP A 352 -7.08 21.95 -13.23
C TRP A 352 -5.86 21.12 -13.64
N LEU A 353 -5.98 19.79 -13.68
CA LEU A 353 -4.93 18.89 -14.17
C LEU A 353 -5.18 18.58 -15.65
N SER A 354 -4.13 18.52 -16.45
CA SER A 354 -4.26 18.17 -17.87
C SER A 354 -4.69 16.70 -18.04
N SER A 355 -5.39 16.39 -19.13
CA SER A 355 -5.85 15.02 -19.40
C SER A 355 -4.69 14.02 -19.60
N GLU A 356 -3.52 14.49 -20.02
CA GLU A 356 -2.33 13.64 -20.18
C GLU A 356 -1.70 13.28 -18.82
N GLU A 357 -1.79 14.16 -17.83
CA GLU A 357 -1.26 13.93 -16.48
C GLU A 357 -2.26 13.21 -15.57
N SER A 358 -3.56 13.30 -15.88
CA SER A 358 -4.60 12.71 -15.04
C SER A 358 -4.74 11.19 -15.21
N PHE A 359 -4.31 10.65 -16.35
CA PHE A 359 -4.41 9.21 -16.65
C PHE A 359 -3.09 8.64 -17.15
N THR A 360 -2.57 7.65 -16.42
CA THR A 360 -1.37 6.90 -16.81
C THR A 360 -1.69 5.42 -17.03
N LEU A 361 -1.09 4.82 -18.06
CA LEU A 361 -1.31 3.43 -18.43
C LEU A 361 -0.01 2.63 -18.42
N TRP A 362 0.00 1.55 -17.63
CA TRP A 362 1.08 0.57 -17.59
C TRP A 362 0.60 -0.78 -18.15
N LYS A 363 1.46 -1.44 -18.93
CA LYS A 363 1.14 -2.72 -19.58
C LYS A 363 2.19 -3.77 -19.28
N SER A 364 1.80 -5.00 -19.02
CA SER A 364 2.69 -6.16 -19.00
C SER A 364 2.05 -7.33 -19.74
N PRO A 365 2.71 -7.93 -20.74
CA PRO A 365 2.20 -9.12 -21.41
C PRO A 365 2.35 -10.39 -20.58
N VAL A 366 2.90 -10.29 -19.37
CA VAL A 366 3.11 -11.41 -18.45
C VAL A 366 1.86 -11.58 -17.58
N LEU A 367 1.45 -12.83 -17.40
CA LEU A 367 0.33 -13.22 -16.54
C LEU A 367 0.67 -12.88 -15.09
N PHE A 368 -0.34 -12.58 -14.27
CA PHE A 368 -0.15 -12.32 -12.85
C PHE A 368 -1.17 -13.10 -12.03
N ASN A 369 -0.72 -13.73 -10.94
CA ASN A 369 -1.58 -14.50 -10.03
C ASN A 369 -2.47 -15.53 -10.75
N LYS A 370 -1.92 -16.22 -11.76
CA LYS A 370 -2.59 -17.25 -12.58
C LYS A 370 -3.78 -16.75 -13.42
N TYR A 371 -4.08 -15.46 -13.41
CA TYR A 371 -5.12 -14.90 -14.27
C TYR A 371 -4.60 -14.69 -15.69
N GLU A 372 -5.42 -15.05 -16.68
CA GLU A 372 -5.08 -14.82 -18.08
C GLU A 372 -4.94 -13.33 -18.41
N LYS A 373 -5.80 -12.52 -17.77
CA LYS A 373 -5.85 -11.06 -17.86
C LYS A 373 -6.23 -10.52 -16.48
N SER A 374 -5.53 -9.49 -16.04
CA SER A 374 -5.84 -8.77 -14.81
C SER A 374 -5.68 -7.27 -15.01
N VAL A 375 -6.49 -6.51 -14.28
CA VAL A 375 -6.53 -5.05 -14.28
C VAL A 375 -6.37 -4.58 -12.84
N THR A 376 -5.38 -3.73 -12.60
CA THR A 376 -5.21 -3.03 -11.33
C THR A 376 -5.33 -1.55 -11.56
N LEU A 377 -6.13 -0.87 -10.75
CA LEU A 377 -6.29 0.56 -10.75
C LEU A 377 -5.75 1.11 -9.44
N VAL A 378 -4.77 2.02 -9.52
CA VAL A 378 -4.34 2.84 -8.40
C VAL A 378 -4.89 4.25 -8.62
N SER A 379 -5.63 4.77 -7.66
CA SER A 379 -6.35 6.03 -7.80
C SER A 379 -6.03 6.97 -6.65
N ASN A 380 -5.65 8.21 -6.98
CA ASN A 380 -5.69 9.34 -6.07
C ASN A 380 -7.03 10.02 -6.22
N SER A 381 -7.98 9.76 -5.32
CA SER A 381 -9.35 10.23 -5.42
C SER A 381 -9.97 10.44 -4.05
N GLN A 382 -11.23 10.87 -4.04
CA GLN A 382 -12.04 11.06 -2.84
C GLN A 382 -12.39 9.74 -2.13
N ALA A 383 -11.94 8.60 -2.64
CA ALA A 383 -12.25 7.26 -2.13
C ALA A 383 -11.97 7.08 -0.63
N LEU A 384 -10.91 7.70 -0.13
CA LEU A 384 -10.43 7.57 1.25
C LEU A 384 -10.96 8.67 2.19
N LEU A 385 -11.71 9.64 1.69
CA LEU A 385 -12.24 10.74 2.50
C LEU A 385 -13.18 10.26 3.61
N ARG A 386 -14.14 9.39 3.27
CA ARG A 386 -15.13 8.93 4.24
C ARG A 386 -14.51 8.09 5.37
N PRO A 387 -13.60 7.13 5.11
CA PRO A 387 -12.86 6.47 6.18
C PRO A 387 -12.04 7.43 7.04
N LEU A 388 -11.34 8.38 6.42
CA LEU A 388 -10.50 9.37 7.10
C LEU A 388 -11.34 10.28 8.03
N ASP A 389 -12.41 10.88 7.51
CA ASP A 389 -13.32 11.75 8.27
C ASP A 389 -13.95 11.04 9.48
N ASN A 390 -14.40 9.78 9.29
CA ASN A 390 -14.96 9.01 10.41
C ASN A 390 -13.92 8.72 11.50
N MET A 391 -12.68 8.45 11.11
CA MET A 391 -11.58 8.18 12.03
C MET A 391 -11.21 9.45 12.81
N VAL A 392 -11.07 10.58 12.12
CA VAL A 392 -10.79 11.90 12.72
C VAL A 392 -11.90 12.30 13.70
N ARG A 393 -13.17 12.21 13.28
CA ARG A 393 -14.33 12.49 14.15
C ARG A 393 -14.36 11.60 15.39
N SER A 394 -14.05 10.32 15.23
CA SER A 394 -14.02 9.39 16.36
C SER A 394 -12.90 9.72 17.35
N ALA A 395 -11.70 10.06 16.85
CA ALA A 395 -10.59 10.53 17.67
C ALA A 395 -10.93 11.86 18.37
N TRP A 396 -11.54 12.82 17.66
CA TRP A 396 -11.94 14.10 18.24
C TRP A 396 -12.94 13.93 19.38
N ASN A 397 -13.95 13.07 19.22
CA ASN A 397 -14.94 12.79 20.27
C ASN A 397 -14.28 12.20 21.54
N MET A 398 -13.27 11.34 21.37
CA MET A 398 -12.47 10.83 22.48
C MET A 398 -11.66 11.95 23.13
N PHE A 399 -11.07 12.83 22.33
CA PHE A 399 -10.21 13.93 22.78
C PHE A 399 -10.99 14.99 23.55
N ALA A 400 -12.15 15.40 23.04
CA ALA A 400 -13.07 16.32 23.69
C ALA A 400 -13.50 15.81 25.09
N SER A 401 -13.60 14.49 25.25
CA SER A 401 -13.91 13.84 26.53
C SER A 401 -12.68 13.60 27.41
N ARG A 402 -11.48 14.02 26.97
CA ARG A 402 -10.17 13.74 27.56
C ARG A 402 -9.91 12.24 27.82
N ALA A 403 -10.57 11.37 27.05
CA ALA A 403 -10.44 9.94 27.21
C ALA A 403 -9.05 9.48 26.75
N TYR A 404 -8.35 8.72 27.59
CA TYR A 404 -7.02 8.14 27.32
C TYR A 404 -5.87 9.12 27.00
N VAL A 405 -6.09 10.43 26.97
CA VAL A 405 -5.06 11.46 26.67
C VAL A 405 -3.88 11.37 27.65
N HIS A 406 -4.15 11.09 28.92
CA HIS A 406 -3.11 10.90 29.96
C HIS A 406 -2.09 9.78 29.61
N GLN A 407 -2.48 8.80 28.79
CA GLN A 407 -1.58 7.73 28.37
C GLN A 407 -0.56 8.20 27.35
N TYR A 408 -0.86 9.24 26.57
CA TYR A 408 0.01 9.82 25.56
C TYR A 408 0.91 10.91 26.16
N THR A 409 0.34 11.77 27.02
CA THR A 409 1.10 12.80 27.74
C THR A 409 2.17 12.23 28.65
N LYS A 410 1.94 11.05 29.23
CA LYS A 410 2.95 10.29 29.98
C LYS A 410 4.25 10.04 29.18
N PHE A 411 4.14 9.91 27.86
CA PHE A 411 5.28 9.66 26.96
C PHE A 411 5.69 10.90 26.16
N GLY A 412 5.25 12.09 26.55
CA GLY A 412 5.73 13.35 25.98
C GLY A 412 4.91 13.93 24.83
N ILE A 413 3.74 13.37 24.51
CA ILE A 413 2.81 13.98 23.54
C ILE A 413 1.86 14.93 24.26
N SER A 414 1.95 16.21 23.95
CA SER A 414 1.12 17.26 24.51
C SER A 414 -0.29 17.28 23.92
N GLU A 415 -1.20 18.02 24.54
CA GLU A 415 -2.53 18.28 23.95
C GLU A 415 -2.43 19.12 22.67
N GLU A 416 -1.40 19.96 22.54
CA GLU A 416 -1.15 20.77 21.34
C GLU A 416 -0.80 19.88 20.15
N ASP A 417 0.04 18.85 20.34
CA ASP A 417 0.40 17.89 19.28
C ASP A 417 -0.84 17.18 18.69
N PHE A 418 -1.84 16.89 19.54
CA PHE A 418 -3.11 16.35 19.08
C PHE A 418 -3.88 17.36 18.23
N LEU A 419 -4.01 18.60 18.70
CA LEU A 419 -4.71 19.68 17.99
C LEU A 419 -4.06 19.98 16.64
N ASP A 420 -2.73 20.01 16.57
CA ASP A 420 -1.98 20.18 15.33
C ASP A 420 -2.23 19.02 14.37
N SER A 421 -2.24 17.78 14.88
CA SER A 421 -2.53 16.59 14.08
C SER A 421 -3.97 16.59 13.54
N PHE A 422 -4.95 17.00 14.36
CA PHE A 422 -6.33 17.16 13.92
C PHE A 422 -6.44 18.22 12.82
N THR A 423 -5.83 19.40 13.04
CA THR A 423 -5.85 20.51 12.09
C THR A 423 -5.23 20.11 10.74
N SER A 424 -4.10 19.41 10.78
CA SER A 424 -3.43 18.92 9.56
C SER A 424 -4.31 17.95 8.78
N LEU A 425 -4.97 17.00 9.44
CA LEU A 425 -5.84 16.05 8.75
C LEU A 425 -7.16 16.68 8.28
N GLU A 426 -7.72 17.64 9.02
CA GLU A 426 -8.88 18.41 8.58
C GLU A 426 -8.57 19.24 7.34
N GLN A 427 -7.36 19.81 7.26
CA GLN A 427 -6.89 20.47 6.03
C GLN A 427 -6.82 19.49 4.86
N VAL A 428 -6.26 18.29 5.05
CA VAL A 428 -6.23 17.26 4.00
C VAL A 428 -7.65 16.89 3.55
N ILE A 429 -8.58 16.66 4.49
CA ILE A 429 -9.99 16.38 4.17
C ILE A 429 -10.60 17.53 3.37
N SER A 430 -10.33 18.78 3.76
CA SER A 430 -10.81 19.99 3.07
C SER A 430 -10.26 20.07 1.64
N SER A 431 -8.94 19.88 1.45
CA SER A 431 -8.31 19.92 0.12
C SER A 431 -8.89 18.85 -0.82
N TYR A 432 -9.16 17.64 -0.32
CA TYR A 432 -9.79 16.57 -1.12
C TYR A 432 -11.28 16.83 -1.40
N ASN A 433 -12.02 17.49 -0.49
CA ASN A 433 -13.40 17.91 -0.75
C ASN A 433 -13.50 18.96 -1.86
N GLN A 434 -12.48 19.83 -1.98
CA GLN A 434 -12.39 20.86 -3.03
C GLN A 434 -12.05 20.32 -4.42
N LEU A 435 -11.79 19.01 -4.58
CA LEU A 435 -11.64 18.42 -5.91
C LEU A 435 -12.96 18.47 -6.72
N CYS A 436 -14.11 18.59 -6.04
CA CYS A 436 -15.46 18.64 -6.61
C CYS A 436 -15.79 19.92 -7.40
#